data_AF-A0A244E2N3-F1
#
_entry.id   AF-A0A244E2N3-F1
#
_cell.length_a   1.000
_cell.length_b   1.000
_cell.length_c   1.000
_cell.angle_alpha   90.00
_cell.angle_beta   90.00
_cell.angle_gamma   90.00
#
_symmetry.space_group_name_H-M   'P 1'
#
loop_
_entity.id
_entity.type
_entity.pdbx_description
1 polymer ?
#
loop_
_entity_poly.entity_id
_entity_poly.type
_entity_poly.pdbx_seq_one_letter_code
_entity_poly.pdbx_strand_id
1 'polypeptide(L)'
;MPPSSSVAAPAFAPLAGVRVLSLALNLPGPAALMRCRAMGARCLKLEPPAGDPMGHYNRAAYAALHEGVEIRTVDLKSEAGLAQLHQALAQTDVLLSSFRPSALAKLGLDWEHLHARHPALSQVAIVGAPGMRAEEPGHDLTYLAESGLITSTALPPTLYADMGGALLASEAVLQAVLRMRAAPGNGAYLEVALNAAADWLALPRTWGLTQPSGAVGGAHAGYRVYACADGRVAVAALEPHFAARLCEAAGLGARDMMDPATREALAAWLRTRTRAQLDAMAIERDVPLLTLED
;
A
#
# COMPACT_ATOMS: atom_id res chain seq x y z
N MET A 1 8.08 23.00 -17.54
CA MET A 1 6.67 22.58 -17.52
C MET A 1 6.63 21.11 -17.90
N PRO A 2 6.16 20.18 -17.07
CA PRO A 2 5.89 18.85 -17.57
C PRO A 2 4.66 18.93 -18.49
N PRO A 3 4.59 18.12 -19.55
CA PRO A 3 3.45 18.11 -20.45
C PRO A 3 2.21 17.70 -19.65
N SER A 4 1.09 18.38 -19.86
CA SER A 4 -0.21 17.94 -19.37
C SER A 4 -0.51 16.58 -20.02
N SER A 5 -0.27 15.49 -19.30
CA SER A 5 -0.75 14.18 -19.71
C SER A 5 -2.27 14.23 -19.65
N SER A 6 -2.88 14.43 -20.81
CA SER A 6 -4.26 14.01 -21.06
C SER A 6 -4.30 12.51 -20.73
N VAL A 7 -4.66 12.16 -19.50
CA VAL A 7 -4.86 10.77 -19.09
C VAL A 7 -5.99 10.24 -19.96
N ALA A 8 -5.63 9.41 -20.95
CA ALA A 8 -6.60 8.72 -21.78
C ALA A 8 -7.57 7.98 -20.84
N ALA A 9 -8.87 8.05 -21.13
CA ALA A 9 -9.86 7.32 -20.36
C ALA A 9 -9.45 5.83 -20.33
N PRO A 10 -9.45 5.18 -19.15
CA PRO A 10 -8.98 3.81 -19.05
C PRO A 10 -9.83 2.90 -19.94
N ALA A 11 -9.17 2.00 -20.69
CA ALA A 11 -9.84 1.06 -21.59
C ALA A 11 -10.85 0.15 -20.86
N PHE A 12 -10.71 0.02 -19.54
CA PHE A 12 -11.63 -0.67 -18.65
C PHE A 12 -11.85 0.15 -17.36
N ALA A 13 -13.09 0.51 -17.08
CA ALA A 13 -13.49 1.33 -15.92
C ALA A 13 -14.48 0.56 -15.03
N PRO A 14 -14.02 -0.35 -14.13
CA PRO A 14 -14.90 -1.24 -13.39
C PRO A 14 -15.85 -0.50 -12.42
N LEU A 15 -15.47 0.71 -11.99
CA LEU A 15 -16.27 1.59 -11.14
C LEU A 15 -16.98 2.69 -11.92
N ALA A 16 -17.08 2.59 -13.25
CA ALA A 16 -17.88 3.53 -14.03
C ALA A 16 -19.32 3.60 -13.50
N GLY A 17 -19.79 4.83 -13.26
CA GLY A 17 -21.12 5.10 -12.71
C GLY A 17 -21.23 4.97 -11.18
N VAL A 18 -20.18 4.51 -10.49
CA VAL A 18 -20.16 4.39 -9.02
C VAL A 18 -19.76 5.73 -8.40
N ARG A 19 -20.44 6.12 -7.33
CA ARG A 19 -20.20 7.33 -6.54
C ARG A 19 -19.60 6.95 -5.19
N VAL A 20 -18.37 7.38 -4.94
CA VAL A 20 -17.64 7.12 -3.70
C VAL A 20 -17.47 8.42 -2.94
N LEU A 21 -17.99 8.47 -1.71
CA LEU A 21 -17.79 9.59 -0.80
C LEU A 21 -16.75 9.19 0.24
N SER A 22 -15.71 10.00 0.44
CA SER A 22 -14.72 9.77 1.49
C SER A 22 -14.79 10.84 2.58
N LEU A 23 -14.77 10.38 3.83
CA LEU A 23 -14.49 11.20 5.02
C LEU A 23 -13.06 10.94 5.54
N ALA A 24 -12.34 10.00 4.93
CA ALA A 24 -11.04 9.58 5.39
C ALA A 24 -9.98 10.67 5.15
N LEU A 25 -9.22 10.97 6.19
CA LEU A 25 -8.13 11.95 6.20
C LEU A 25 -6.79 11.23 6.31
N ASN A 26 -5.73 11.85 5.77
CA ASN A 26 -4.41 11.23 5.64
C ASN A 26 -4.46 9.88 4.91
N LEU A 27 -3.28 9.32 4.62
CA LEU A 27 -3.24 7.90 4.24
C LEU A 27 -3.88 7.04 5.35
N PRO A 28 -4.55 5.95 4.98
CA PRO A 28 -4.64 5.35 3.63
C PRO A 28 -5.81 5.83 2.75
N GLY A 29 -6.76 6.60 3.30
CA GLY A 29 -8.05 6.90 2.68
C GLY A 29 -7.98 7.57 1.30
N PRO A 30 -7.29 8.70 1.14
CA PRO A 30 -7.08 9.36 -0.14
C PRO A 30 -6.38 8.48 -1.18
N ALA A 31 -5.48 7.57 -0.77
CA ALA A 31 -4.88 6.64 -1.72
C ALA A 31 -5.88 5.60 -2.24
N ALA A 32 -6.77 5.09 -1.38
CA ALA A 32 -7.89 4.25 -1.80
C ALA A 32 -8.85 5.02 -2.73
N LEU A 33 -9.15 6.28 -2.43
CA LEU A 33 -10.03 7.12 -3.24
C LEU A 33 -9.41 7.44 -4.62
N MET A 34 -8.10 7.72 -4.67
CA MET A 34 -7.33 7.91 -5.90
C MET A 34 -7.43 6.66 -6.80
N ARG A 35 -7.32 5.45 -6.22
CA ARG A 35 -7.52 4.19 -6.95
C ARG A 35 -8.95 4.03 -7.46
N CYS A 36 -9.95 4.38 -6.65
CA CYS A 36 -11.35 4.33 -7.07
C CYS A 36 -11.61 5.25 -8.26
N ARG A 37 -11.09 6.48 -8.23
CA ARG A 37 -11.15 7.43 -9.35
C ARG A 37 -10.47 6.87 -10.59
N ALA A 38 -9.27 6.29 -10.46
CA ALA A 38 -8.56 5.68 -11.59
C ALA A 38 -9.33 4.51 -12.22
N MET A 39 -10.18 3.83 -11.45
CA MET A 39 -11.11 2.79 -11.90
C MET A 39 -12.44 3.34 -12.47
N GLY A 40 -12.61 4.66 -12.55
CA GLY A 40 -13.75 5.34 -13.15
C GLY A 40 -14.86 5.79 -12.19
N ALA A 41 -14.64 5.70 -10.87
CA ALA A 41 -15.60 6.20 -9.89
C ALA A 41 -15.68 7.74 -9.91
N ARG A 42 -16.86 8.27 -9.59
CA ARG A 42 -17.04 9.68 -9.22
C ARG A 42 -16.72 9.82 -7.73
N CYS A 43 -15.64 10.54 -7.42
CA CYS A 43 -15.13 10.65 -6.06
C CYS A 43 -15.40 12.04 -5.48
N LEU A 44 -16.06 12.06 -4.32
CA LEU A 44 -16.25 13.24 -3.48
C LEU A 44 -15.52 13.01 -2.16
N LYS A 45 -14.79 14.00 -1.68
CA LYS A 45 -14.21 14.01 -0.35
C LYS A 45 -14.79 15.16 0.46
N LEU A 46 -15.23 14.87 1.68
CA LEU A 46 -15.59 15.92 2.63
C LEU A 46 -14.47 16.06 3.66
N GLU A 47 -13.96 17.27 3.80
CA GLU A 47 -12.90 17.61 4.75
C GLU A 47 -13.44 18.49 5.88
N PRO A 48 -12.92 18.37 7.11
CA PRO A 48 -13.26 19.30 8.18
C PRO A 48 -12.77 20.73 7.85
N PRO A 49 -13.22 21.78 8.56
CA PRO A 49 -12.72 23.14 8.40
C PRO A 49 -11.20 23.29 8.52
N ALA A 50 -10.55 22.39 9.28
CA ALA A 50 -9.10 22.34 9.42
C ALA A 50 -8.38 21.69 8.23
N GLY A 51 -9.12 21.14 7.25
CA GLY A 51 -8.57 20.41 6.10
C GLY A 51 -8.01 19.03 6.46
N ASP A 52 -7.48 18.34 5.45
CA ASP A 52 -6.66 17.14 5.63
C ASP A 52 -5.25 17.48 6.16
N PRO A 53 -4.78 16.85 7.25
CA PRO A 53 -3.43 17.11 7.77
C PRO A 53 -2.30 16.91 6.75
N MET A 54 -2.45 16.02 5.76
CA MET A 54 -1.48 15.84 4.67
C MET A 54 -1.20 17.15 3.92
N GLY A 55 -2.20 18.00 3.77
CA GLY A 55 -2.05 19.32 3.14
C GLY A 55 -1.12 20.26 3.93
N HIS A 56 -0.95 20.03 5.23
CA HIS A 56 -0.08 20.83 6.09
C HIS A 56 1.38 20.39 6.06
N TYR A 57 1.66 19.08 6.08
CA TYR A 57 3.04 18.58 6.12
C TYR A 57 3.59 18.16 4.75
N ASN A 58 2.75 17.85 3.76
CA ASN A 58 3.19 17.54 2.40
C ASN A 58 2.14 17.90 1.33
N ARG A 59 2.15 19.16 0.91
CA ARG A 59 1.23 19.70 -0.12
C ARG A 59 1.33 18.98 -1.47
N ALA A 60 2.53 18.55 -1.87
CA ALA A 60 2.73 17.85 -3.13
C ALA A 60 2.06 16.47 -3.12
N ALA A 61 2.22 15.71 -2.04
CA ALA A 61 1.53 14.44 -1.84
C ALA A 61 0.01 14.63 -1.77
N TYR A 62 -0.46 15.65 -1.03
CA TYR A 62 -1.88 15.99 -0.99
C TYR A 62 -2.44 16.26 -2.39
N ALA A 63 -1.77 17.07 -3.20
CA ALA A 63 -2.21 17.38 -4.56
C ALA A 63 -2.29 16.12 -5.44
N ALA A 64 -1.27 15.25 -5.38
CA ALA A 64 -1.25 13.99 -6.14
C ALA A 64 -2.39 13.04 -5.74
N LEU A 65 -2.66 12.90 -4.44
CA LEU A 65 -3.72 12.01 -3.93
C LEU A 65 -5.13 12.46 -4.29
N HIS A 66 -5.33 13.76 -4.54
CA HIS A 66 -6.64 14.34 -4.79
C HIS A 66 -6.82 14.84 -6.23
N GLU A 67 -5.88 14.55 -7.12
CA GLU A 67 -6.01 14.95 -8.52
C GLU A 67 -7.30 14.38 -9.13
N GLY A 68 -8.19 15.27 -9.57
CA GLY A 68 -9.48 14.91 -10.16
C GLY A 68 -10.52 14.37 -9.18
N VAL A 69 -10.33 14.58 -7.86
CA VAL A 69 -11.33 14.33 -6.82
C VAL A 69 -12.02 15.65 -6.46
N GLU A 70 -13.35 15.63 -6.34
CA GLU A 70 -14.09 16.79 -5.82
C GLU A 70 -13.90 16.87 -4.29
N ILE A 71 -13.53 18.04 -3.76
CA ILE A 71 -13.34 18.26 -2.32
C ILE A 71 -14.27 19.36 -1.84
N ARG A 72 -14.98 19.12 -0.73
CA ARG A 72 -15.81 20.12 -0.06
C ARG A 72 -15.48 20.19 1.43
N THR A 73 -15.43 21.39 1.98
CA THR A 73 -15.24 21.59 3.41
C THR A 73 -16.59 21.53 4.12
N VAL A 74 -16.74 20.63 5.10
CA VAL A 74 -17.97 20.43 5.87
C VAL A 74 -17.62 20.21 7.36
N ASP A 75 -18.23 21.01 8.24
CA ASP A 75 -18.12 20.81 9.69
C ASP A 75 -19.14 19.78 10.19
N LEU A 76 -18.70 18.53 10.32
CA LEU A 76 -19.53 17.42 10.81
C LEU A 76 -19.94 17.55 12.29
N LYS A 77 -19.43 18.53 13.03
CA LYS A 77 -19.90 18.81 14.41
C LYS A 77 -21.12 19.71 14.44
N SER A 78 -21.47 20.35 13.32
CA SER A 78 -22.64 21.21 13.20
C SER A 78 -23.83 20.44 12.62
N GLU A 79 -25.04 20.78 13.06
CA GLU A 79 -26.28 20.22 12.50
C GLU A 79 -26.36 20.45 10.98
N ALA A 80 -25.96 21.64 10.53
CA ALA A 80 -25.92 22.00 9.11
C ALA A 80 -24.93 21.14 8.31
N GLY A 81 -23.76 20.82 8.87
CA GLY A 81 -22.78 19.95 8.23
C GLY A 81 -23.21 18.49 8.19
N LEU A 82 -23.84 17.98 9.25
CA LEU A 82 -24.45 16.64 9.23
C LEU A 82 -25.59 16.54 8.21
N ALA A 83 -26.42 17.59 8.08
CA ALA A 83 -27.45 17.65 7.05
C ALA A 83 -26.86 17.62 5.63
N GLN A 84 -25.79 18.39 5.37
CA GLN A 84 -25.05 18.36 4.10
C GLN A 84 -24.45 16.98 3.81
N LEU A 85 -23.85 16.33 4.80
CA LEU A 85 -23.33 14.98 4.68
C LEU A 85 -24.45 14.01 4.26
N HIS A 86 -25.59 14.01 4.95
CA HIS A 86 -26.67 13.09 4.61
C HIS A 86 -27.30 13.34 3.24
N GLN A 87 -27.33 14.59 2.77
CA GLN A 87 -27.73 14.91 1.38
C GLN A 87 -26.76 14.33 0.36
N ALA A 88 -25.46 14.35 0.65
CA ALA A 88 -24.44 13.72 -0.20
C ALA A 88 -24.53 12.18 -0.13
N LEU A 89 -24.75 11.60 1.05
CA LEU A 89 -24.90 10.16 1.25
C LEU A 89 -26.12 9.58 0.51
N ALA A 90 -27.22 10.32 0.40
CA ALA A 90 -28.37 9.91 -0.41
C ALA A 90 -28.04 9.71 -1.90
N GLN A 91 -26.91 10.26 -2.35
CA GLN A 91 -26.37 10.15 -3.69
C GLN A 91 -25.02 9.41 -3.72
N THR A 92 -24.72 8.60 -2.70
CA THR A 92 -23.46 7.87 -2.59
C THR A 92 -23.75 6.38 -2.63
N ASP A 93 -22.91 5.63 -3.33
CA ASP A 93 -23.02 4.17 -3.38
C ASP A 93 -22.10 3.52 -2.34
N VAL A 94 -20.90 4.09 -2.14
CA VAL A 94 -19.94 3.64 -1.11
C VAL A 94 -19.38 4.82 -0.31
N LEU A 95 -19.51 4.74 1.02
CA LEU A 95 -18.84 5.62 1.98
C LEU A 95 -17.51 5.02 2.40
N LEU A 96 -16.43 5.78 2.28
CA LEU A 96 -15.12 5.47 2.84
C LEU A 96 -14.87 6.32 4.09
N SER A 97 -14.53 5.70 5.22
CA SER A 97 -14.18 6.40 6.46
C SER A 97 -12.87 5.87 7.06
N SER A 98 -12.19 6.71 7.85
CA SER A 98 -11.00 6.31 8.63
C SER A 98 -11.07 6.82 10.07
N PHE A 99 -12.28 6.86 10.62
CA PHE A 99 -12.56 7.29 11.98
C PHE A 99 -12.59 6.09 12.92
N ARG A 100 -12.28 6.32 14.19
CA ARG A 100 -12.54 5.33 15.25
C ARG A 100 -14.04 5.00 15.30
N PRO A 101 -14.42 3.74 15.57
CA PRO A 101 -15.84 3.36 15.70
C PRO A 101 -16.62 4.25 16.67
N SER A 102 -16.05 4.58 17.83
CA SER A 102 -16.67 5.44 18.83
C SER A 102 -16.91 6.87 18.34
N ALA A 103 -16.06 7.38 17.43
CA ALA A 103 -16.24 8.68 16.82
C ALA A 103 -17.34 8.65 15.75
N LEU A 104 -17.44 7.57 14.96
CA LEU A 104 -18.54 7.36 14.02
C LEU A 104 -19.88 7.26 14.75
N ALA A 105 -19.95 6.47 15.82
CA ALA A 105 -21.16 6.34 16.63
C ALA A 105 -21.63 7.68 17.22
N LYS A 106 -20.72 8.50 17.73
CA LYS A 106 -21.04 9.86 18.22
C LYS A 106 -21.60 10.79 17.15
N LEU A 107 -21.24 10.56 15.88
CA LEU A 107 -21.75 11.31 14.74
C LEU A 107 -23.00 10.67 14.10
N GLY A 108 -23.45 9.51 14.59
CA GLY A 108 -24.51 8.71 13.97
C GLY A 108 -24.13 8.15 12.59
N LEU A 109 -22.83 7.88 12.38
CA LEU A 109 -22.23 7.40 11.13
C LEU A 109 -21.65 5.98 11.24
N ASP A 110 -21.93 5.28 12.33
CA ASP A 110 -21.71 3.84 12.42
C ASP A 110 -22.71 3.08 11.54
N TRP A 111 -22.41 1.81 11.29
CA TRP A 111 -23.15 1.00 10.31
C TRP A 111 -24.64 0.90 10.62
N GLU A 112 -25.03 0.72 11.88
CA GLU A 112 -26.43 0.55 12.26
C GLU A 112 -27.25 1.80 11.87
N HIS A 113 -26.77 2.98 12.25
CA HIS A 113 -27.42 4.25 11.94
C HIS A 113 -27.42 4.57 10.43
N LEU A 114 -26.30 4.33 9.75
CA LEU A 114 -26.19 4.58 8.31
C LEU A 114 -27.09 3.65 7.50
N HIS A 115 -27.09 2.36 7.81
CA HIS A 115 -27.88 1.37 7.07
C HIS A 115 -29.38 1.59 7.28
N ALA A 116 -29.81 1.95 8.49
CA ALA A 116 -31.21 2.30 8.77
C ALA A 116 -31.69 3.51 7.94
N ARG A 117 -30.82 4.50 7.72
CA ARG A 117 -31.17 5.72 6.98
C ARG A 117 -30.97 5.60 5.47
N HIS A 118 -29.95 4.87 5.04
CA HIS A 118 -29.49 4.70 3.66
C HIS A 118 -29.26 3.21 3.37
N PRO A 119 -30.33 2.40 3.22
CA PRO A 119 -30.19 0.94 3.13
C PRO A 119 -29.37 0.45 1.93
N ALA A 120 -29.31 1.24 0.85
CA ALA A 120 -28.51 0.94 -0.34
C ALA A 120 -27.03 1.34 -0.22
N LEU A 121 -26.66 2.18 0.76
CA LEU A 121 -25.30 2.66 0.95
C LEU A 121 -24.43 1.54 1.52
N SER A 122 -23.27 1.31 0.92
CA SER A 122 -22.22 0.49 1.52
C SER A 122 -21.22 1.34 2.27
N GLN A 123 -20.65 0.80 3.34
CA GLN A 123 -19.63 1.44 4.15
C GLN A 123 -18.35 0.61 4.15
N VAL A 124 -17.24 1.24 3.79
CA VAL A 124 -15.88 0.72 3.97
C VAL A 124 -15.23 1.53 5.09
N ALA A 125 -15.10 0.91 6.26
CA ALA A 125 -14.49 1.51 7.44
C ALA A 125 -13.02 1.07 7.53
N ILE A 126 -12.11 2.03 7.40
CA ILE A 126 -10.68 1.80 7.59
C ILE A 126 -10.32 2.05 9.06
N VAL A 127 -9.78 1.05 9.72
CA VAL A 127 -9.41 1.10 11.14
C VAL A 127 -7.95 0.69 11.32
N GLY A 128 -7.37 0.99 12.49
CA GLY A 128 -6.00 0.58 12.79
C GLY A 128 -5.85 -0.92 12.97
N ALA A 129 -6.75 -1.51 13.76
CA ALA A 129 -6.79 -2.93 14.08
C ALA A 129 -8.25 -3.40 14.21
N PRO A 130 -8.55 -4.69 14.02
CA PRO A 130 -9.92 -5.19 14.05
C PRO A 130 -10.51 -5.19 15.46
N GLY A 131 -11.85 -5.17 15.52
CA GLY A 131 -12.59 -5.32 16.77
C GLY A 131 -12.31 -4.23 17.80
N MET A 132 -12.17 -4.58 19.08
CA MET A 132 -11.97 -3.58 20.16
C MET A 132 -10.71 -2.71 19.97
N ARG A 133 -9.72 -3.23 19.24
CA ARG A 133 -8.47 -2.52 18.96
C ARG A 133 -8.61 -1.41 17.93
N ALA A 134 -9.76 -1.30 17.26
CA ALA A 134 -10.05 -0.19 16.35
C ALA A 134 -10.04 1.20 17.04
N GLU A 135 -10.13 1.24 18.37
CA GLU A 135 -10.02 2.47 19.16
C GLU A 135 -8.56 2.87 19.47
N GLU A 136 -7.60 1.98 19.24
CA GLU A 136 -6.18 2.23 19.51
C GLU A 136 -5.62 3.25 18.52
N PRO A 137 -4.87 4.28 18.98
CA PRO A 137 -4.12 5.14 18.09
C PRO A 137 -3.00 4.34 17.42
N GLY A 138 -2.82 4.53 16.12
CA GLY A 138 -1.69 3.98 15.39
C GLY A 138 -1.46 4.71 14.06
N HIS A 139 -0.29 4.47 13.51
CA HIS A 139 0.13 4.92 12.18
C HIS A 139 0.89 3.77 11.51
N ASP A 140 1.14 3.90 10.21
CA ASP A 140 1.89 2.94 9.41
C ASP A 140 3.05 2.25 10.17
N LEU A 141 3.95 3.06 10.74
CA LEU A 141 5.13 2.58 11.45
C LEU A 141 4.80 1.64 12.64
N THR A 142 3.74 1.93 13.39
CA THR A 142 3.35 1.11 14.55
C THR A 142 2.76 -0.23 14.11
N TYR A 143 2.02 -0.25 12.99
CA TYR A 143 1.47 -1.48 12.43
C TYR A 143 2.58 -2.36 11.85
N LEU A 144 3.54 -1.78 11.13
CA LEU A 144 4.72 -2.50 10.65
C LEU A 144 5.57 -3.04 11.81
N ALA A 145 5.70 -2.27 12.90
CA ALA A 145 6.43 -2.72 14.08
C ALA A 145 5.75 -3.92 14.76
N GLU A 146 4.42 -3.87 14.90
CA GLU A 146 3.63 -4.96 15.46
C GLU A 146 3.79 -6.25 14.64
N SER A 147 3.77 -6.16 13.31
CA SER A 147 3.99 -7.31 12.41
C SER A 147 5.47 -7.72 12.26
N GLY A 148 6.37 -7.13 13.06
CA GLY A 148 7.79 -7.49 13.10
C GLY A 148 8.59 -7.07 11.85
N LEU A 149 8.09 -6.12 11.06
CA LEU A 149 8.71 -5.62 9.83
C LEU A 149 9.70 -4.47 10.07
N ILE A 150 9.77 -3.95 11.29
CA ILE A 150 10.77 -2.96 11.72
C ILE A 150 11.93 -3.70 12.40
N THR A 151 13.05 -3.80 11.71
CA THR A 151 14.21 -4.62 12.15
C THR A 151 15.42 -3.79 12.60
N SER A 152 15.35 -2.47 12.46
CA SER A 152 16.40 -1.54 12.87
C SER A 152 15.82 -0.15 13.18
N THR A 153 16.66 0.80 13.55
CA THR A 153 16.27 2.21 13.72
C THR A 153 16.17 2.97 12.40
N ALA A 154 16.58 2.39 11.27
CA ALA A 154 16.36 2.95 9.95
C ALA A 154 14.88 2.83 9.58
N LEU A 155 14.29 3.93 9.11
CA LEU A 155 12.89 3.95 8.70
C LEU A 155 12.71 3.23 7.35
N PRO A 156 11.64 2.42 7.19
CA PRO A 156 11.28 1.90 5.87
C PRO A 156 11.09 3.03 4.86
N PRO A 157 11.58 2.89 3.62
CA PRO A 157 11.46 3.93 2.60
C PRO A 157 10.05 3.99 1.95
N THR A 158 9.03 3.55 2.68
CA THR A 158 7.63 3.52 2.23
C THR A 158 6.69 3.35 3.43
N LEU A 159 5.40 3.61 3.20
CA LEU A 159 4.31 3.43 4.18
C LEU A 159 3.49 2.19 3.80
N TYR A 160 4.02 1.00 4.07
CA TYR A 160 3.47 -0.26 3.58
C TYR A 160 2.09 -0.62 4.15
N ALA A 161 1.87 -0.41 5.45
CA ALA A 161 0.59 -0.72 6.08
C ALA A 161 -0.50 0.22 5.55
N ASP A 162 -0.17 1.51 5.38
CA ASP A 162 -1.09 2.49 4.78
C ASP A 162 -1.37 2.17 3.30
N MET A 163 -0.34 1.97 2.48
CA MET A 163 -0.55 1.71 1.05
C MET A 163 -1.19 0.34 0.79
N GLY A 164 -0.86 -0.66 1.61
CA GLY A 164 -1.53 -1.97 1.63
C GLY A 164 -2.99 -1.86 2.05
N GLY A 165 -3.27 -1.10 3.11
CA GLY A 165 -4.63 -0.81 3.55
C GLY A 165 -5.45 -0.06 2.49
N ALA A 166 -4.82 0.84 1.74
CA ALA A 166 -5.47 1.52 0.60
C ALA A 166 -5.84 0.55 -0.53
N LEU A 167 -5.00 -0.46 -0.80
CA LEU A 167 -5.32 -1.53 -1.74
C LEU A 167 -6.53 -2.34 -1.26
N LEU A 168 -6.51 -2.82 -0.02
CA LEU A 168 -7.61 -3.58 0.58
C LEU A 168 -8.91 -2.77 0.64
N ALA A 169 -8.85 -1.47 0.93
CA ALA A 169 -10.01 -0.60 0.90
C ALA A 169 -10.57 -0.41 -0.52
N SER A 170 -9.72 -0.25 -1.54
CA SER A 170 -10.17 -0.21 -2.93
C SER A 170 -10.78 -1.54 -3.39
N GLU A 171 -10.27 -2.67 -2.88
CA GLU A 171 -10.85 -3.99 -3.09
C GLU A 171 -12.22 -4.12 -2.39
N ALA A 172 -12.34 -3.65 -1.15
CA ALA A 172 -13.60 -3.63 -0.42
C ALA A 172 -14.67 -2.79 -1.13
N VAL A 173 -14.29 -1.67 -1.78
CA VAL A 173 -15.18 -0.89 -2.65
C VAL A 173 -15.67 -1.73 -3.83
N LEU A 174 -14.79 -2.50 -4.50
CA LEU A 174 -15.18 -3.39 -5.58
C LEU A 174 -16.13 -4.49 -5.07
N GLN A 175 -15.84 -5.10 -3.92
CA GLN A 175 -16.70 -6.11 -3.29
C GLN A 175 -18.09 -5.52 -2.96
N ALA A 176 -18.16 -4.32 -2.40
CA ALA A 176 -19.41 -3.60 -2.14
C ALA A 176 -20.21 -3.35 -3.43
N VAL A 177 -19.54 -2.96 -4.53
CA VAL A 177 -20.18 -2.74 -5.82
C VAL A 177 -20.69 -4.04 -6.43
N LEU A 178 -19.92 -5.13 -6.36
CA LEU A 178 -20.37 -6.46 -6.81
C LEU A 178 -21.60 -6.91 -6.02
N ARG A 179 -21.60 -6.71 -4.70
CA ARG A 179 -22.75 -7.00 -3.83
C ARG A 179 -23.96 -6.15 -4.21
N MET A 180 -23.78 -4.84 -4.40
CA MET A 180 -24.83 -3.91 -4.81
C MET A 180 -25.46 -4.31 -6.14
N ARG A 181 -24.67 -4.78 -7.12
CA ARG A 181 -25.17 -5.27 -8.41
C ARG A 181 -25.92 -6.59 -8.27
N ALA A 182 -25.47 -7.49 -7.40
CA ALA A 182 -26.11 -8.79 -7.18
C ALA A 182 -27.39 -8.71 -6.33
N ALA A 183 -27.46 -7.75 -5.40
CA ALA A 183 -28.58 -7.54 -4.49
C ALA A 183 -28.86 -6.03 -4.31
N PRO A 184 -29.49 -5.38 -5.31
CA PRO A 184 -29.77 -3.94 -5.25
C PRO A 184 -30.57 -3.54 -4.01
N GLY A 185 -30.24 -2.38 -3.44
CA GLY A 185 -30.93 -1.85 -2.25
C GLY A 185 -30.45 -2.42 -0.92
N ASN A 186 -29.48 -3.35 -0.93
CA ASN A 186 -28.89 -3.92 0.28
C ASN A 186 -27.37 -3.66 0.32
N GLY A 187 -26.99 -2.54 0.91
CA GLY A 187 -25.59 -2.17 1.12
C GLY A 187 -24.84 -3.14 2.03
N ALA A 188 -23.52 -3.02 2.09
CA ALA A 188 -22.67 -3.85 2.93
C ALA A 188 -21.76 -3.01 3.83
N TYR A 189 -21.42 -3.56 4.99
CA TYR A 189 -20.34 -3.06 5.84
C TYR A 189 -19.10 -3.91 5.61
N LEU A 190 -17.98 -3.27 5.31
CA LEU A 190 -16.66 -3.89 5.21
C LEU A 190 -15.68 -3.12 6.09
N GLU A 191 -14.98 -3.84 6.97
CA GLU A 191 -13.92 -3.29 7.80
C GLU A 191 -12.56 -3.65 7.21
N VAL A 192 -11.67 -2.67 7.08
CA VAL A 192 -10.29 -2.84 6.61
C VAL A 192 -9.36 -2.40 7.71
N ALA A 193 -8.61 -3.34 8.27
CA ALA A 193 -7.65 -3.06 9.33
C ALA A 193 -6.23 -2.89 8.77
N LEU A 194 -5.53 -1.83 9.18
CA LEU A 194 -4.16 -1.53 8.73
C LEU A 194 -3.14 -2.53 9.26
N ASN A 195 -3.30 -3.01 10.50
CA ASN A 195 -2.47 -4.08 11.03
C ASN A 195 -2.63 -5.39 10.24
N ALA A 196 -3.84 -5.72 9.76
CA ALA A 196 -4.07 -6.90 8.94
C ALA A 196 -3.38 -6.77 7.56
N ALA A 197 -3.30 -5.56 7.00
CA ALA A 197 -2.51 -5.31 5.81
C ALA A 197 -1.01 -5.53 6.07
N ALA A 198 -0.50 -5.07 7.22
CA ALA A 198 0.88 -5.31 7.65
C ALA A 198 1.17 -6.81 7.90
N ASP A 199 0.25 -7.52 8.55
CA ASP A 199 0.34 -8.96 8.82
C ASP A 199 0.36 -9.78 7.54
N TRP A 200 -0.46 -9.41 6.55
CA TRP A 200 -0.45 -10.02 5.23
C TRP A 200 0.94 -9.88 4.57
N LEU A 201 1.53 -8.67 4.62
CA LEU A 201 2.88 -8.42 4.10
C LEU A 201 3.96 -9.14 4.91
N ALA A 202 3.71 -9.45 6.18
CA ALA A 202 4.64 -10.17 7.04
C ALA A 202 4.61 -11.70 6.85
N LEU A 203 3.69 -12.27 6.07
CA LEU A 203 3.62 -13.72 5.84
C LEU A 203 4.96 -14.34 5.37
N PRO A 204 5.70 -13.78 4.40
CA PRO A 204 7.02 -14.31 4.05
C PRO A 204 8.01 -14.34 5.21
N ARG A 205 7.88 -13.40 6.16
CA ARG A 205 8.72 -13.34 7.36
C ARG A 205 8.32 -14.41 8.39
N THR A 206 7.03 -14.67 8.56
CA THR A 206 6.54 -15.74 9.45
C THR A 206 6.86 -17.12 8.89
N TRP A 207 6.93 -17.28 7.57
CA TRP A 207 7.45 -18.47 6.90
C TRP A 207 8.99 -18.60 6.97
N GLY A 208 9.68 -17.62 7.56
CA GLY A 208 11.14 -17.62 7.68
C GLY A 208 11.89 -17.19 6.42
N LEU A 209 11.21 -16.89 5.31
CA LEU A 209 11.84 -16.59 4.02
C LEU A 209 12.72 -15.33 4.09
N THR A 210 12.21 -14.27 4.74
CA THR A 210 12.88 -12.96 4.85
C THR A 210 13.56 -12.75 6.21
N GLN A 211 13.69 -13.79 7.03
CA GLN A 211 14.52 -13.73 8.24
C GLN A 211 16.02 -13.71 7.85
N PRO A 212 16.93 -13.22 8.70
CA PRO A 212 18.36 -13.15 8.36
C PRO A 212 19.00 -14.50 7.98
N SER A 213 18.43 -15.62 8.46
CA SER A 213 18.82 -16.99 8.11
C SER A 213 18.11 -17.55 6.86
N GLY A 214 17.08 -16.87 6.39
CA GLY A 214 16.26 -17.27 5.25
C GLY A 214 16.89 -16.94 3.91
N ALA A 215 16.54 -17.72 2.89
CA ALA A 215 17.14 -17.61 1.56
C ALA A 215 16.94 -16.21 0.95
N VAL A 216 15.75 -15.62 1.09
CA VAL A 216 15.44 -14.27 0.59
C VAL A 216 15.57 -13.18 1.67
N GLY A 217 16.13 -13.52 2.83
CA GLY A 217 16.53 -12.58 3.87
C GLY A 217 18.03 -12.26 3.88
N GLY A 218 18.78 -12.74 2.87
CA GLY A 218 20.20 -12.44 2.68
C GLY A 218 21.16 -13.56 3.07
N ALA A 219 20.66 -14.73 3.50
CA ALA A 219 21.49 -15.89 3.82
C ALA A 219 21.97 -16.64 2.56
N HIS A 220 21.18 -16.62 1.48
CA HIS A 220 21.58 -17.18 0.19
C HIS A 220 22.54 -16.23 -0.53
N ALA A 221 23.68 -16.73 -0.98
CA ALA A 221 24.73 -15.94 -1.63
C ALA A 221 24.30 -15.34 -2.98
N GLY A 222 23.25 -15.90 -3.59
CA GLY A 222 22.63 -15.37 -4.80
C GLY A 222 21.46 -14.42 -4.54
N TYR A 223 21.09 -14.14 -3.29
CA TYR A 223 19.96 -13.24 -2.97
C TYR A 223 20.36 -12.24 -1.88
N ARG A 224 21.00 -11.14 -2.27
CA ARG A 224 21.57 -10.15 -1.36
C ARG A 224 22.03 -8.89 -2.11
N VAL A 225 22.11 -7.78 -1.39
CA VAL A 225 22.81 -6.57 -1.85
C VAL A 225 24.29 -6.63 -1.45
N TYR A 226 25.18 -6.51 -2.42
CA TYR A 226 26.63 -6.46 -2.25
C TYR A 226 27.21 -5.09 -2.64
N ALA A 227 28.37 -4.75 -2.10
CA ALA A 227 29.18 -3.64 -2.63
C ALA A 227 29.86 -4.08 -3.95
N CYS A 228 29.99 -3.15 -4.88
CA CYS A 228 30.80 -3.28 -6.10
C CYS A 228 31.82 -2.14 -6.18
N ALA A 229 32.61 -2.05 -7.25
CA ALA A 229 33.74 -1.11 -7.33
C ALA A 229 33.30 0.38 -7.32
N ASP A 230 32.11 0.68 -7.82
CA ASP A 230 31.56 2.03 -8.02
C ASP A 230 30.07 2.10 -7.66
N GLY A 231 29.68 1.42 -6.57
CA GLY A 231 28.34 1.45 -5.99
C GLY A 231 27.93 0.13 -5.33
N ARG A 232 26.67 -0.28 -5.51
CA ARG A 232 26.13 -1.56 -5.00
C ARG A 232 25.50 -2.38 -6.12
N VAL A 233 25.27 -3.66 -5.83
CA VAL A 233 24.54 -4.58 -6.72
C VAL A 233 23.55 -5.42 -5.91
N ALA A 234 22.28 -5.33 -6.25
CA ALA A 234 21.23 -6.23 -5.77
C ALA A 234 21.25 -7.49 -6.64
N VAL A 235 21.64 -8.63 -6.06
CA VAL A 235 21.67 -9.93 -6.74
C VAL A 235 20.46 -10.74 -6.31
N ALA A 236 19.76 -11.36 -7.28
CA ALA A 236 18.55 -12.17 -7.08
C ALA A 236 18.61 -13.52 -7.82
N ALA A 237 19.81 -14.10 -7.96
CA ALA A 237 20.07 -15.42 -8.52
C ALA A 237 19.73 -16.56 -7.54
N LEU A 238 18.44 -16.69 -7.19
CA LEU A 238 17.95 -17.62 -6.19
C LEU A 238 17.86 -19.06 -6.74
N GLU A 239 17.40 -19.21 -7.97
CA GLU A 239 17.17 -20.51 -8.60
C GLU A 239 18.51 -21.20 -8.93
N PRO A 240 18.59 -22.55 -8.83
CA PRO A 240 19.86 -23.28 -8.98
C PRO A 240 20.64 -22.96 -10.26
N HIS A 241 19.93 -22.74 -11.37
CA HIS A 241 20.55 -22.43 -12.65
C HIS A 241 21.09 -20.98 -12.73
N PHE A 242 20.43 -20.00 -12.10
CA PHE A 242 21.00 -18.65 -11.96
C PHE A 242 22.20 -18.65 -11.02
N ALA A 243 22.09 -19.35 -9.88
CA ALA A 243 23.18 -19.49 -8.93
C ALA A 243 24.42 -20.13 -9.57
N ALA A 244 24.24 -21.19 -10.36
CA ALA A 244 25.33 -21.82 -11.10
C ALA A 244 26.02 -20.85 -12.07
N ARG A 245 25.26 -20.06 -12.83
CA ARG A 245 25.80 -19.08 -13.78
C ARG A 245 26.54 -17.93 -13.10
N LEU A 246 26.05 -17.47 -11.96
CA LEU A 246 26.74 -16.49 -11.12
C LEU A 246 28.08 -17.04 -10.59
N CYS A 247 28.07 -18.26 -10.05
CA CYS A 247 29.29 -18.90 -9.56
C CYS A 247 30.30 -19.18 -10.68
N GLU A 248 29.83 -19.55 -11.87
CA GLU A 248 30.68 -19.71 -13.06
C GLU A 248 31.32 -18.38 -13.47
N ALA A 249 30.55 -17.29 -13.51
CA ALA A 249 31.07 -15.95 -13.80
C ALA A 249 32.13 -15.49 -12.78
N ALA A 250 31.96 -15.90 -11.52
CA ALA A 250 32.89 -15.63 -10.44
C ALA A 250 34.09 -16.60 -10.38
N GLY A 251 34.13 -17.64 -11.23
CA GLY A 251 35.17 -18.66 -11.22
C GLY A 251 35.15 -19.56 -9.98
N LEU A 252 34.00 -19.69 -9.30
CA LEU A 252 33.85 -20.42 -8.04
C LEU A 252 33.45 -21.90 -8.21
N GLY A 253 33.00 -22.30 -9.41
CA GLY A 253 32.45 -23.62 -9.69
C GLY A 253 31.10 -23.86 -8.99
N ALA A 254 30.63 -25.10 -8.97
CA ALA A 254 29.42 -25.45 -8.20
C ALA A 254 29.67 -25.28 -6.70
N ARG A 255 28.79 -24.54 -6.01
CA ARG A 255 28.90 -24.21 -4.59
C ARG A 255 27.54 -24.31 -3.91
N ASP A 256 27.55 -24.61 -2.61
CA ASP A 256 26.38 -24.41 -1.76
C ASP A 256 26.20 -22.90 -1.52
N MET A 257 25.06 -22.37 -1.95
CA MET A 257 24.75 -20.95 -1.84
C MET A 257 24.34 -20.53 -0.44
N MET A 258 24.05 -21.47 0.48
CA MET A 258 23.77 -21.17 1.88
C MET A 258 25.05 -21.10 2.74
N ASP A 259 26.17 -21.62 2.22
CA ASP A 259 27.47 -21.60 2.90
C ASP A 259 27.98 -20.14 3.05
N PRO A 260 28.31 -19.69 4.28
CA PRO A 260 29.00 -18.43 4.51
C PRO A 260 30.24 -18.19 3.63
N ALA A 261 31.03 -19.23 3.35
CA ALA A 261 32.23 -19.10 2.52
C ALA A 261 31.89 -18.71 1.07
N THR A 262 30.77 -19.22 0.53
CA THR A 262 30.28 -18.84 -0.80
C THR A 262 29.87 -17.37 -0.84
N ARG A 263 29.21 -16.87 0.23
CA ARG A 263 28.84 -15.45 0.35
C ARG A 263 30.07 -14.55 0.38
N GLU A 264 31.09 -14.92 1.15
CA GLU A 264 32.33 -14.15 1.26
C GLU A 264 33.10 -14.10 -0.06
N ALA A 265 33.19 -15.24 -0.76
CA ALA A 265 33.85 -15.32 -2.06
C ALA A 265 33.14 -14.46 -3.12
N LEU A 266 31.80 -14.53 -3.19
CA LEU A 266 31.03 -13.68 -4.11
C LEU A 266 31.14 -12.20 -3.73
N ALA A 267 31.10 -11.86 -2.44
CA ALA A 267 31.29 -10.48 -1.99
C ALA A 267 32.66 -9.92 -2.41
N ALA A 268 33.73 -10.72 -2.30
CA ALA A 268 35.07 -10.32 -2.71
C ALA A 268 35.16 -10.11 -4.23
N TRP A 269 34.60 -11.03 -5.01
CA TRP A 269 34.57 -10.90 -6.47
C TRP A 269 33.76 -9.67 -6.92
N LEU A 270 32.52 -9.50 -6.42
CA LEU A 270 31.64 -8.40 -6.79
C LEU A 270 32.24 -7.03 -6.46
N ARG A 271 32.95 -6.91 -5.33
CA ARG A 271 33.64 -5.67 -4.91
C ARG A 271 34.66 -5.17 -5.93
N THR A 272 35.22 -6.05 -6.75
CA THR A 272 36.22 -5.69 -7.79
C THR A 272 35.62 -5.35 -9.14
N ARG A 273 34.31 -5.46 -9.31
CA ARG A 273 33.63 -5.23 -10.59
C ARG A 273 32.91 -3.90 -10.60
N THR A 274 33.04 -3.17 -11.69
CA THR A 274 32.24 -1.96 -11.92
C THR A 274 30.79 -2.33 -12.24
N ARG A 275 29.86 -1.39 -12.02
CA ARG A 275 28.45 -1.54 -12.39
C ARG A 275 28.30 -1.95 -13.86
N ALA A 276 29.01 -1.27 -14.77
CA ALA A 276 28.98 -1.57 -16.19
C ALA A 276 29.44 -3.01 -16.53
N GLN A 277 30.46 -3.53 -15.83
CA GLN A 277 30.90 -4.92 -16.00
C GLN A 277 29.86 -5.93 -15.50
N LEU A 278 29.21 -5.62 -14.37
CA LEU A 278 28.17 -6.46 -13.79
C LEU A 278 26.91 -6.48 -14.65
N ASP A 279 26.48 -5.33 -15.17
CA ASP A 279 25.31 -5.22 -16.06
C ASP A 279 25.55 -6.00 -17.37
N ALA A 280 26.74 -5.88 -17.95
CA ALA A 280 27.11 -6.64 -19.15
C ALA A 280 27.10 -8.16 -18.88
N MET A 281 27.68 -8.59 -17.76
CA MET A 281 27.70 -10.00 -17.35
C MET A 281 26.29 -10.53 -17.09
N ALA A 282 25.43 -9.74 -16.46
CA ALA A 282 24.05 -10.09 -16.17
C ALA A 282 23.24 -10.37 -17.43
N ILE A 283 23.44 -9.56 -18.49
CA ILE A 283 22.78 -9.77 -19.79
C ILE A 283 23.39 -10.99 -20.50
N GLU A 284 24.72 -11.07 -20.58
CA GLU A 284 25.42 -12.14 -21.31
C GLU A 284 25.10 -13.52 -20.73
N ARG A 285 25.06 -13.63 -19.40
CA ARG A 285 24.87 -14.89 -18.69
C ARG A 285 23.45 -15.08 -18.20
N ASP A 286 22.54 -14.13 -18.43
CA ASP A 286 21.16 -14.13 -17.93
C ASP A 286 21.13 -14.40 -16.42
N VAL A 287 21.76 -13.49 -15.66
CA VAL A 287 21.81 -13.50 -14.19
C VAL A 287 20.97 -12.33 -13.66
N PRO A 288 19.94 -12.57 -12.83
CA PRO A 288 19.09 -11.52 -12.29
C PRO A 288 19.86 -10.70 -11.25
N LEU A 289 20.27 -9.49 -11.64
CA LEU A 289 20.83 -8.48 -10.76
C LEU A 289 20.49 -7.07 -11.24
N LEU A 290 20.64 -6.09 -10.35
CA LEU A 290 20.51 -4.67 -10.64
C LEU A 290 21.61 -3.89 -9.92
N THR A 291 22.37 -3.09 -10.67
CA THR A 291 23.38 -2.20 -10.09
C THR A 291 22.76 -0.87 -9.64
N LEU A 292 23.31 -0.30 -8.57
CA LEU A 292 22.76 0.86 -7.87
C LEU A 292 23.89 1.84 -7.52
N GLU A 293 23.60 3.13 -7.58
CA GLU A 293 24.45 4.15 -6.99
C GLU A 293 24.40 4.08 -5.46
N ASP A 294 25.41 4.64 -4.81
CA ASP A 294 25.49 4.67 -3.35
C ASP A 294 24.49 5.63 -2.70
#